data_AF-A0A183BNI3-F1
#
_entry.id   AF-A0A183BNI3-F1
#
_cell.length_a   1.000
_cell.length_b   1.000
_cell.length_c   1.000
_cell.angle_alpha   90.00
_cell.angle_beta   90.00
_cell.angle_gamma   90.00
#
_symmetry.space_group_name_H-M   'P 1'
#
loop_
_entity.id
_entity.type
_entity.pdbx_description
1 polymer ?
#
loop_
_entity_poly.entity_id
_entity_poly.type
_entity_poly.pdbx_seq_one_letter_code
_entity_poly.pdbx_strand_id
1 'polypeptide(L)'
;MQINDLNGLVKAGDLITVKLAIKALKANPSVAINLFHQALQFNEKVGKTVMRVMLNANALYFNSSKQLNNNSTNEQNYSNGKLDKELKKLEIRVMDKGFFNVTLTWNNDNSKTYTYSDALPEWAVQYITVEHNNVTLSNPPIITCVPEERCMAPMNGTEQINIKEASIQI
;
A
#
# COMPACT_ATOMS: atom_id res chain seq x y z
N MET A 1 -4.75 8.47 -1.47
CA MET A 1 -6.14 8.15 -1.09
C MET A 1 -6.20 8.05 0.42
N GLN A 2 -7.24 8.59 1.06
CA GLN A 2 -7.40 8.61 2.52
C GLN A 2 -8.50 7.63 2.94
N ILE A 3 -8.37 7.08 4.14
CA ILE A 3 -9.35 6.19 4.77
C ILE A 3 -10.09 6.98 5.86
N ASN A 4 -11.43 6.84 5.92
CA ASN A 4 -12.30 7.68 6.76
C ASN A 4 -12.09 7.42 8.28
N ASP A 5 -11.92 8.45 9.11
CA ASP A 5 -11.42 8.31 10.49
C ASP A 5 -12.45 7.80 11.53
N LEU A 6 -13.76 7.82 11.24
CA LEU A 6 -14.80 7.37 12.21
C LEU A 6 -15.49 6.06 11.83
N ASN A 7 -15.50 5.69 10.54
CA ASN A 7 -16.10 4.45 10.02
C ASN A 7 -15.23 3.73 8.98
N GLY A 8 -14.07 4.30 8.61
CA GLY A 8 -13.33 3.92 7.41
C GLY A 8 -12.20 2.92 7.61
N LEU A 9 -11.80 2.59 8.84
CA LEU A 9 -10.70 1.62 9.07
C LEU A 9 -10.86 0.36 8.23
N VAL A 10 -9.77 -0.07 7.60
CA VAL A 10 -9.71 -1.30 6.83
C VAL A 10 -9.94 -2.49 7.77
N LYS A 11 -10.76 -3.43 7.33
CA LYS A 11 -11.16 -4.62 8.08
C LYS A 11 -10.81 -5.89 7.31
N ALA A 12 -10.74 -7.00 8.03
CA ALA A 12 -10.69 -8.32 7.40
C ALA A 12 -11.87 -8.49 6.42
N GLY A 13 -11.56 -9.01 5.23
CA GLY A 13 -12.49 -9.14 4.12
C GLY A 13 -12.46 -7.98 3.13
N ASP A 14 -11.97 -6.80 3.51
CA ASP A 14 -11.87 -5.65 2.62
C ASP A 14 -10.88 -5.92 1.48
N LEU A 15 -11.16 -5.30 0.33
CA LEU A 15 -10.35 -5.42 -0.89
C LEU A 15 -9.91 -4.04 -1.36
N ILE A 16 -8.60 -3.84 -1.51
CA ILE A 16 -8.02 -2.67 -2.15
C ILE A 16 -7.56 -3.10 -3.55
N THR A 17 -7.99 -2.41 -4.59
CA THR A 17 -7.58 -2.66 -5.98
C THR A 17 -6.81 -1.47 -6.52
N VAL A 18 -5.65 -1.72 -7.11
CA VAL A 18 -4.84 -0.73 -7.83
C VAL A 18 -4.74 -1.16 -9.29
N LYS A 19 -5.34 -0.38 -10.18
CA LYS A 19 -5.22 -0.58 -11.64
C LYS A 19 -4.11 0.31 -12.19
N LEU A 20 -3.24 -0.27 -13.00
CA LEU A 20 -2.11 0.41 -13.62
C LEU A 20 -2.22 0.30 -15.14
N ALA A 21 -2.20 1.43 -15.84
CA ALA A 21 -2.19 1.45 -17.29
C ALA A 21 -0.74 1.61 -17.81
N ILE A 22 0.07 0.56 -17.72
CA ILE A 22 1.51 0.63 -18.05
C ILE A 22 1.71 0.76 -19.56
N LYS A 23 2.26 1.91 -19.99
CA LYS A 23 2.60 2.19 -21.40
C LYS A 23 4.01 1.72 -21.75
N ALA A 24 4.97 1.93 -20.85
CA ALA A 24 6.36 1.55 -21.04
C ALA A 24 7.09 1.36 -19.71
N LEU A 25 8.09 0.49 -19.72
CA LEU A 25 9.04 0.27 -18.63
C LEU A 25 10.43 0.72 -19.12
N LYS A 26 11.10 1.59 -18.35
CA LYS A 26 12.48 2.02 -18.59
C LYS A 26 13.44 1.18 -17.75
N ALA A 27 14.74 1.46 -17.83
CA ALA A 27 15.75 0.76 -17.03
C ALA A 27 15.44 0.87 -15.52
N ASN A 28 15.54 -0.25 -14.80
CA ASN A 28 15.25 -0.36 -13.37
C ASN A 28 13.85 0.17 -12.98
N PRO A 29 12.77 -0.39 -13.57
CA PRO A 29 11.42 0.08 -13.29
C PRO A 29 10.94 -0.46 -11.94
N SER A 30 10.16 0.34 -11.22
CA SER A 30 9.48 -0.12 -10.01
C SER A 30 8.13 0.56 -9.80
N VAL A 31 7.22 -0.17 -9.14
CA VAL A 31 5.96 0.34 -8.62
C VAL A 31 5.84 -0.11 -7.17
N ALA A 32 5.46 0.78 -6.27
CA ALA A 32 5.19 0.48 -4.88
C ALA A 32 3.79 0.96 -4.48
N ILE A 33 3.03 0.10 -3.81
CA ILE A 33 1.80 0.43 -3.11
C ILE A 33 2.13 0.45 -1.62
N ASN A 34 1.88 1.58 -0.98
CA ASN A 34 2.16 1.75 0.44
C ASN A 34 0.85 1.94 1.21
N LEU A 35 0.73 1.20 2.31
CA LEU A 35 -0.28 1.33 3.34
C LEU A 35 0.40 1.98 4.56
N PHE A 36 -0.01 3.19 4.92
CA PHE A 36 0.62 3.98 5.99
C PHE A 36 -0.30 4.25 7.17
N HIS A 37 0.32 4.49 8.32
CA HIS A 37 -0.27 5.06 9.53
C HIS A 37 0.30 6.47 9.77
N GLN A 38 -0.54 7.47 10.00
CA GLN A 38 -0.13 8.88 10.19
C GLN A 38 0.00 9.27 11.66
N ALA A 39 -0.47 8.46 12.60
CA ALA A 39 -0.37 8.76 14.03
C ALA A 39 0.91 8.20 14.68
N LEU A 40 2.09 8.59 14.16
CA LEU A 40 3.39 8.25 14.78
C LEU A 40 3.51 8.69 16.25
N GLN A 41 2.70 9.68 16.66
CA GLN A 41 2.67 10.24 18.01
C GLN A 41 1.69 9.55 18.97
N PHE A 42 0.83 8.62 18.52
CA PHE A 42 -0.26 8.08 19.36
C PHE A 42 -0.28 6.56 19.54
N ASN A 43 0.68 5.81 18.97
CA ASN A 43 0.71 4.36 19.19
C ASN A 43 2.12 3.76 19.08
N GLU A 44 2.71 3.41 20.23
CA GLU A 44 4.07 2.86 20.35
C GLU A 44 4.27 1.52 19.61
N LYS A 45 3.21 0.87 19.10
CA LYS A 45 3.26 -0.46 18.47
C LYS A 45 3.35 -0.45 16.95
N VAL A 46 3.10 0.67 16.28
CA VAL A 46 2.88 0.75 14.82
C VAL A 46 3.87 1.72 14.20
N GLY A 47 4.79 1.24 13.35
CA GLY A 47 5.65 2.11 12.56
C GLY A 47 4.89 2.79 11.42
N LYS A 48 5.53 3.77 10.77
CA LYS A 48 4.90 4.57 9.70
C LYS A 48 4.27 3.72 8.59
N THR A 49 4.88 2.58 8.26
CA THR A 49 4.51 1.70 7.14
C THR A 49 3.87 0.42 7.65
N VAL A 50 2.55 0.30 7.44
CA VAL A 50 1.76 -0.90 7.77
C VAL A 50 2.11 -2.06 6.84
N MET A 51 2.11 -1.78 5.54
CA MET A 51 2.57 -2.69 4.51
C MET A 51 3.03 -1.89 3.30
N ARG A 52 4.15 -2.28 2.71
CA ARG A 52 4.59 -1.86 1.39
C ARG A 52 4.66 -3.07 0.49
N VAL A 53 4.07 -2.96 -0.69
CA VAL A 53 4.12 -3.94 -1.76
C VAL A 53 4.87 -3.30 -2.91
N MET A 54 6.07 -3.78 -3.23
CA MET A 54 6.89 -3.23 -4.30
C MET A 54 7.17 -4.27 -5.37
N LEU A 55 6.92 -3.92 -6.63
CA LEU A 55 7.28 -4.71 -7.80
C LEU A 55 8.42 -4.02 -8.52
N ASN A 56 9.46 -4.77 -8.88
CA ASN A 56 10.47 -4.34 -9.85
C ASN A 56 10.63 -5.39 -10.95
N ALA A 57 11.57 -5.20 -11.87
CA ALA A 57 11.78 -6.13 -12.98
C ALA A 57 12.16 -7.58 -12.56
N ASN A 58 12.58 -7.78 -11.31
CA ASN A 58 13.12 -9.04 -10.83
C ASN A 58 12.20 -9.77 -9.84
N ALA A 59 11.49 -9.03 -8.98
CA ALA A 59 10.73 -9.60 -7.88
C ALA A 59 9.68 -8.66 -7.30
N LEU A 60 8.86 -9.24 -6.43
CA LEU A 60 7.84 -8.65 -5.60
C LEU A 60 8.40 -8.65 -4.20
N TYR A 61 8.30 -7.52 -3.52
CA TYR A 61 8.83 -7.30 -2.19
C TYR A 61 7.70 -6.84 -1.28
N PHE A 62 7.65 -7.40 -0.09
CA PHE A 62 6.82 -6.95 1.01
C PHE A 62 7.69 -6.35 2.10
N ASN A 63 7.26 -5.24 2.68
CA ASN A 63 7.93 -4.62 3.82
C ASN A 63 6.90 -4.05 4.82
N SER A 64 7.19 -4.12 6.11
CA SER A 64 6.48 -3.39 7.17
C SER A 64 7.48 -2.88 8.20
N SER A 65 7.14 -1.80 8.90
CA SER A 65 7.99 -1.22 9.96
C SER A 65 7.33 -1.31 11.34
N LYS A 66 7.99 -1.93 12.31
CA LYS A 66 7.55 -1.97 13.71
C LYS A 66 8.29 -0.91 14.53
N GLN A 67 7.58 -0.21 15.42
CA GLN A 67 8.18 0.85 16.25
C GLN A 67 8.84 0.31 17.53
N LEU A 68 8.40 -0.85 18.02
CA LEU A 68 8.73 -1.34 19.38
C LEU A 68 10.16 -1.82 19.61
N ASN A 69 11.02 -1.88 18.60
CA ASN A 69 12.46 -2.07 18.75
C ASN A 69 13.16 -1.60 17.47
N ASN A 70 14.03 -0.60 17.60
CA ASN A 70 14.80 0.03 16.53
C ASN A 70 15.20 -0.94 15.41
N ASN A 71 14.76 -0.65 14.19
CA ASN A 71 15.18 -1.27 12.91
C ASN A 71 14.62 -2.65 12.53
N SER A 72 13.58 -3.19 13.17
CA SER A 72 12.94 -4.41 12.63
C SER A 72 12.03 -4.08 11.43
N THR A 73 12.60 -4.20 10.24
CA THR A 73 11.85 -4.28 8.97
C THR A 73 11.70 -5.75 8.58
N ASN A 74 10.45 -6.22 8.46
CA ASN A 74 10.18 -7.55 7.95
C ASN A 74 10.12 -7.49 6.43
N GLU A 75 11.09 -8.10 5.75
CA GLU A 75 11.13 -8.15 4.29
C GLU A 75 10.90 -9.58 3.79
N GLN A 76 10.00 -9.72 2.80
CA GLN A 76 9.79 -10.97 2.09
C GLN A 76 9.81 -10.69 0.59
N ASN A 77 10.47 -11.54 -0.20
CA ASN A 77 10.55 -11.36 -1.64
C ASN A 77 10.16 -12.62 -2.42
N TYR A 78 9.53 -12.41 -3.58
CA TYR A 78 9.08 -13.46 -4.47
C TYR A 78 9.53 -13.17 -5.90
N SER A 79 10.50 -13.94 -6.41
CA SER A 79 11.04 -13.78 -7.78
C SER A 79 10.01 -13.99 -8.89
N ASN A 80 8.97 -14.79 -8.61
CA ASN A 80 7.93 -15.09 -9.58
C ASN A 80 6.85 -14.00 -9.70
N GLY A 81 6.83 -13.01 -8.81
CA GLY A 81 5.97 -11.83 -8.94
C GLY A 81 6.85 -10.69 -9.36
N LYS A 82 6.80 -10.24 -10.60
CA LYS A 82 7.65 -9.14 -11.07
C LYS A 82 6.81 -8.12 -11.81
N LEU A 83 7.32 -6.89 -11.86
CA LEU A 83 6.73 -5.85 -12.68
C LEU A 83 6.87 -6.25 -14.15
N ASP A 84 5.71 -6.36 -14.79
CA ASP A 84 5.60 -6.70 -16.20
C ASP A 84 4.75 -5.61 -16.88
N LYS A 85 5.00 -5.36 -18.16
CA LYS A 85 4.23 -4.38 -18.93
C LYS A 85 2.76 -4.80 -19.06
N GLU A 86 2.49 -6.10 -19.01
CA GLU A 86 1.15 -6.68 -19.08
C GLU A 86 0.42 -6.68 -17.73
N LEU A 87 1.01 -6.13 -16.65
CA LEU A 87 0.34 -6.04 -15.36
C LEU A 87 -0.89 -5.11 -15.46
N LYS A 88 -2.07 -5.68 -15.27
CA LYS A 88 -3.38 -5.01 -15.41
C LYS A 88 -3.84 -4.41 -14.08
N LYS A 89 -3.74 -5.19 -13.01
CA LYS A 89 -4.13 -4.77 -11.66
C LYS A 89 -3.37 -5.52 -10.57
N LEU A 90 -3.32 -4.90 -9.41
CA LEU A 90 -2.86 -5.48 -8.16
C LEU A 90 -3.98 -5.35 -7.14
N GLU A 91 -4.29 -6.43 -6.45
CA GLU A 91 -5.36 -6.51 -5.45
C GLU A 91 -4.76 -6.91 -4.11
N ILE A 92 -5.06 -6.14 -3.06
CA ILE A 92 -4.69 -6.42 -1.68
C ILE A 92 -5.97 -6.78 -0.94
N ARG A 93 -6.13 -8.05 -0.59
CA ARG A 93 -7.21 -8.52 0.28
C ARG A 93 -6.69 -8.58 1.71
N VAL A 94 -7.41 -7.90 2.60
CA VAL A 94 -7.12 -7.92 4.03
C VAL A 94 -7.73 -9.19 4.61
N MET A 95 -6.92 -9.94 5.32
CA MET A 95 -7.32 -11.18 5.98
C MET A 95 -7.33 -10.96 7.49
N ASP A 96 -7.94 -11.89 8.23
CA ASP A 96 -7.92 -11.84 9.69
C ASP A 96 -6.49 -11.87 10.24
N LYS A 97 -6.28 -11.24 11.41
CA LYS A 97 -5.03 -11.30 12.18
C LYS A 97 -3.81 -10.65 11.48
N GLY A 98 -4.02 -9.60 10.69
CA GLY A 98 -2.92 -8.85 10.05
C GLY A 98 -2.25 -9.56 8.87
N PHE A 99 -2.89 -10.58 8.29
CA PHE A 99 -2.43 -11.21 7.05
C PHE A 99 -2.97 -10.44 5.84
N PHE A 100 -2.16 -10.35 4.78
CA PHE A 100 -2.55 -9.72 3.53
C PHE A 100 -2.30 -10.66 2.36
N ASN A 101 -3.30 -10.83 1.52
CA ASN A 101 -3.18 -11.54 0.25
C ASN A 101 -3.06 -10.53 -0.88
N VAL A 102 -1.95 -10.59 -1.61
CA VAL A 102 -1.70 -9.74 -2.77
C VAL A 102 -1.80 -10.56 -4.04
N THR A 103 -2.75 -10.21 -4.89
CA THR A 103 -2.98 -10.85 -6.18
C THR A 103 -2.55 -9.93 -7.31
N LEU A 104 -1.66 -10.42 -8.15
CA LEU A 104 -1.27 -9.78 -9.41
C LEU A 104 -2.11 -10.38 -10.52
N THR A 105 -2.68 -9.55 -11.40
CA THR A 105 -3.41 -9.99 -12.60
C THR A 105 -2.81 -9.34 -13.83
N TRP A 106 -2.55 -10.14 -14.86
CA TRP A 106 -2.02 -9.68 -16.15
C TRP A 106 -3.11 -9.57 -17.22
N ASN A 107 -2.80 -8.96 -18.36
CA ASN A 107 -3.75 -8.70 -19.44
C ASN A 107 -4.35 -9.98 -20.07
N ASN A 108 -3.66 -11.10 -19.96
CA ASN A 108 -4.17 -12.42 -20.37
C ASN A 108 -5.06 -13.09 -19.30
N ASP A 109 -5.45 -12.33 -18.26
CA ASP A 109 -6.24 -12.76 -17.11
C ASP A 109 -5.60 -13.88 -16.26
N ASN A 110 -4.33 -14.22 -16.50
CA ASN A 110 -3.56 -14.99 -15.53
C ASN A 110 -3.43 -14.19 -14.24
N SER A 111 -3.48 -14.89 -13.11
CA SER A 111 -3.31 -14.28 -11.81
C SER A 111 -2.44 -15.11 -10.89
N LYS A 112 -1.75 -14.45 -9.96
CA LYS A 112 -0.97 -15.11 -8.92
C LYS A 112 -1.11 -14.37 -7.60
N THR A 113 -1.36 -15.12 -6.54
CA THR A 113 -1.55 -14.60 -5.19
C THR A 113 -0.35 -14.93 -4.30
N TYR A 114 0.04 -13.97 -3.48
CA TYR A 114 1.11 -14.04 -2.50
C TYR A 114 0.55 -13.65 -1.14
N THR A 115 0.98 -14.32 -0.09
CA THR A 115 0.53 -14.05 1.28
C THR A 115 1.66 -13.41 2.06
N TYR A 116 1.37 -12.28 2.70
CA TYR A 116 2.27 -11.60 3.62
C TYR A 116 1.66 -11.61 5.01
N SER A 117 2.33 -12.28 5.95
CA SER A 117 1.86 -12.51 7.32
C SER A 117 2.45 -11.56 8.36
N ASP A 118 3.39 -10.73 7.95
CA ASP A 118 4.23 -9.94 8.85
C ASP A 118 3.82 -8.46 8.94
N ALA A 119 2.72 -8.09 8.29
CA ALA A 119 2.22 -6.72 8.29
C ALA A 119 1.69 -6.30 9.67
N LEU A 120 1.56 -4.98 9.85
CA LEU A 120 0.90 -4.43 11.02
C LEU A 120 -0.63 -4.64 10.94
N PRO A 121 -1.35 -4.57 12.07
CA PRO A 121 -2.79 -4.83 12.12
C PRO A 121 -3.59 -3.99 11.12
N GLU A 122 -4.69 -4.53 10.61
CA GLU A 122 -5.48 -3.88 9.54
C GLU A 122 -6.03 -2.51 9.94
N TRP A 123 -6.37 -2.31 11.21
CA TRP A 123 -6.86 -1.02 11.74
C TRP A 123 -5.82 0.10 11.61
N ALA A 124 -4.53 -0.22 11.41
CA ALA A 124 -3.48 0.78 11.30
C ALA A 124 -3.45 1.48 9.92
N VAL A 125 -4.14 0.95 8.90
CA VAL A 125 -4.12 1.53 7.56
C VAL A 125 -4.98 2.78 7.50
N GLN A 126 -4.34 3.94 7.29
CA GLN A 126 -4.99 5.26 7.18
C GLN A 126 -4.82 5.90 5.79
N TYR A 127 -3.69 5.61 5.13
CA TYR A 127 -3.37 6.18 3.82
C TYR A 127 -2.89 5.12 2.85
N ILE A 128 -3.30 5.27 1.59
CA ILE A 128 -2.84 4.46 0.47
C ILE A 128 -2.15 5.38 -0.53
N THR A 129 -0.90 5.07 -0.85
CA THR A 129 -0.15 5.73 -1.93
C THR A 129 0.33 4.72 -2.96
N VAL A 130 0.48 5.22 -4.19
CA VAL A 130 1.11 4.47 -5.29
C VAL A 130 2.27 5.32 -5.78
N GLU A 131 3.46 4.76 -5.71
CA GLU A 131 4.71 5.37 -6.19
C GLU A 131 5.21 4.55 -7.37
N HIS A 132 5.77 5.21 -8.38
CA HIS A 132 6.39 4.51 -9.50
C HIS A 132 7.65 5.24 -9.96
N ASN A 133 8.68 4.46 -10.29
CA ASN A 133 9.93 4.95 -10.84
C ASN A 133 10.21 4.27 -12.16
N ASN A 134 10.67 5.03 -13.17
CA ASN A 134 11.01 4.48 -14.49
C ASN A 134 9.87 3.68 -15.15
N VAL A 135 8.62 3.99 -14.80
CA VAL A 135 7.40 3.47 -15.40
C VAL A 135 6.65 4.64 -16.05
N THR A 136 6.26 4.49 -17.31
CA THR A 136 5.37 5.42 -18.00
C THR A 136 3.97 4.85 -18.00
N LEU A 137 3.02 5.55 -17.41
CA LEU A 137 1.61 5.18 -17.38
C LEU A 137 0.84 5.97 -18.43
N SER A 138 -0.15 5.34 -19.08
CA SER A 138 -1.07 6.02 -20.01
C SER A 138 -2.10 6.86 -19.27
N ASN A 139 -2.46 6.48 -18.04
CA ASN A 139 -3.39 7.18 -17.16
C ASN A 139 -2.87 7.12 -15.72
N PRO A 140 -3.28 8.04 -14.83
CA PRO A 140 -2.98 7.92 -13.40
C PRO A 140 -3.45 6.57 -12.83
N PRO A 141 -2.75 6.01 -11.82
CA PRO A 141 -3.22 4.83 -11.11
C PRO A 141 -4.63 5.04 -10.55
N ILE A 142 -5.49 4.04 -10.73
CA ILE A 142 -6.83 4.04 -10.16
C ILE A 142 -6.81 3.14 -8.93
N ILE A 143 -7.16 3.70 -7.78
CA ILE A 143 -7.29 2.97 -6.51
C ILE A 143 -8.79 2.89 -6.20
N THR A 144 -9.29 1.70 -5.89
CA THR A 144 -10.67 1.49 -5.42
C THR A 144 -10.67 0.54 -4.25
N CYS A 145 -11.68 0.64 -3.39
CA CYS A 145 -11.87 -0.27 -2.27
C CYS A 145 -13.24 -0.92 -2.30
N VAL A 146 -13.34 -2.10 -1.70
CA VAL A 146 -14.61 -2.77 -1.43
C VAL A 146 -14.64 -3.12 0.06
N PRO A 147 -15.60 -2.58 0.83
CA PRO A 147 -16.65 -1.66 0.38
C PRO A 147 -16.09 -0.26 0.04
N GLU A 148 -16.78 0.48 -0.84
CA GLU A 148 -16.27 1.71 -1.47
C GLU A 148 -16.01 2.82 -0.44
N GLU A 149 -16.86 2.90 0.59
CA GLU A 149 -16.74 3.88 1.68
C GLU A 149 -15.45 3.77 2.51
N ARG A 150 -14.66 2.71 2.32
CA ARG A 150 -13.35 2.56 2.99
C ARG A 150 -12.35 3.59 2.48
N CYS A 151 -12.35 3.86 1.18
CA CYS A 151 -11.28 4.63 0.56
C CYS A 151 -11.83 5.80 -0.22
N MET A 152 -11.58 7.00 0.28
CA MET A 152 -12.02 8.24 -0.34
C MET A 152 -10.82 8.97 -0.94
N ALA A 153 -11.02 9.57 -2.12
CA ALA A 153 -10.06 10.52 -2.63
C ALA A 153 -9.88 11.63 -1.57
N PRO A 154 -8.64 12.13 -1.35
CA PRO A 154 -8.47 13.32 -0.52
C PRO A 154 -9.32 14.42 -1.15
N MET A 155 -10.22 15.04 -0.38
CA MET A 155 -10.96 16.20 -0.90
C MET A 155 -9.95 17.27 -1.34
N ASN A 156 -10.10 17.80 -2.55
CA ASN A 156 -9.29 18.92 -3.04
C ASN A 156 -9.31 20.05 -1.99
N GLY A 157 -8.24 20.18 -1.22
CA GLY A 157 -8.18 21.02 -0.02
C GLY A 157 -7.31 20.45 1.10
N THR A 158 -7.13 19.13 1.18
CA THR A 158 -6.11 18.52 2.04
C THR A 158 -4.79 18.42 1.28
N GLU A 159 -4.19 19.58 1.00
CA GLU A 159 -2.72 19.65 1.06
C GLU A 159 -2.33 18.99 2.38
N GLN A 160 -1.31 18.14 2.37
CA GLN A 160 -0.76 17.59 3.61
C GLN A 160 -0.44 18.75 4.55
N ILE A 161 -1.32 19.02 5.50
CA ILE A 161 -1.04 19.95 6.59
C ILE A 161 0.01 19.23 7.41
N ASN A 162 1.28 19.51 7.14
CA ASN A 162 2.33 19.35 8.12
C ASN A 162 1.85 20.15 9.33
N ILE A 163 1.37 19.47 10.36
CA ILE A 163 1.23 20.08 11.68
C ILE A 163 2.68 20.39 12.09
N LYS A 164 3.15 21.58 11.73
CA LYS A 164 4.30 22.19 12.39
C LYS A 164 3.98 22.15 13.88
N GLU A 165 4.91 21.56 14.63
CA GLU A 165 4.96 21.52 16.07
C GLU A 165 4.29 22.75 16.69
N ALA A 166 3.08 22.57 17.22
CA ALA A 166 2.58 23.47 18.24
C ALA A 166 3.42 23.17 19.47
N SER A 167 4.45 23.98 19.64
CA SER A 167 5.30 24.02 20.82
C SER A 167 4.39 24.32 22.01
N ILE A 168 4.10 23.31 22.83
CA ILE A 168 3.61 23.53 24.18
C ILE A 168 4.84 23.89 25.00
N GLN A 169 5.07 25.18 25.18
CA GLN A 169 5.87 25.67 26.30
C GLN A 169 5.08 25.40 27.58
N ILE A 170 5.67 24.64 28.51
CA ILE A 170 5.26 24.60 29.92
C ILE A 170 5.83 25.85 30.59
#